data_AF-A0A965PJ23-F1
#
_entry.id   AF-A0A965PJ23-F1
#
_cell.length_a   1.000
_cell.length_b   1.000
_cell.length_c   1.000
_cell.angle_alpha   90.00
_cell.angle_beta   90.00
_cell.angle_gamma   90.00
#
_symmetry.space_group_name_H-M   'P 1'
#
loop_
_entity.id
_entity.type
_entity.pdbx_description
1 polymer ?
#
loop_
_entity_poly.entity_id
_entity_poly.type
_entity_poly.pdbx_seq_one_letter_code
_entity_poly.pdbx_strand_id
1 'polypeptide(L)'
;RAQKVVRQAEIDHNEEQAHLRQTLSADEVQETFSKYLGGIRALLDAMPSSICSRANPSDPECAKQAIEDGVNQIFLAIQKAEGAFK
;
A
#
# COMPACT_ATOMS: atom_id res chain seq x y z
N ARG A 1 -26.53 -28.75 32.73
CA ARG A 1 -25.71 -29.10 31.54
C ARG A 1 -25.83 -28.04 30.44
N ALA A 2 -27.03 -27.70 29.96
CA ALA A 2 -27.22 -26.69 28.90
C ALA A 2 -26.59 -25.31 29.18
N GLN A 3 -26.80 -24.74 30.38
CA GLN A 3 -26.21 -23.43 30.75
C GLN A 3 -24.68 -23.40 30.74
N LYS A 4 -24.02 -24.54 31.02
CA LYS A 4 -22.55 -24.63 30.98
C LYS A 4 -22.03 -24.66 29.54
N VAL A 5 -22.79 -25.28 28.63
CA VAL A 5 -22.46 -25.33 27.20
C VAL A 5 -22.65 -23.96 26.56
N VAL A 6 -23.74 -23.24 26.88
CA VAL A 6 -23.98 -21.88 26.40
C VAL A 6 -22.87 -20.94 26.86
N ARG A 7 -22.50 -20.99 28.15
CA ARG A 7 -21.43 -20.13 28.69
C ARG A 7 -20.06 -20.43 28.07
N GLN A 8 -19.77 -21.69 27.73
CA GLN A 8 -18.55 -22.03 27.01
C GLN A 8 -18.56 -21.48 25.58
N ALA A 9 -19.68 -21.62 24.87
CA ALA A 9 -19.82 -21.07 23.52
C ALA A 9 -19.68 -19.53 23.49
N GLU A 10 -20.15 -18.83 24.53
CA GLU A 10 -19.95 -17.37 24.68
C GLU A 10 -18.47 -17.00 24.90
N ILE A 11 -17.73 -17.81 25.66
CA ILE A 11 -16.29 -17.61 25.87
C ILE A 11 -15.53 -17.84 24.55
N ASP A 12 -15.78 -18.97 23.88
CA ASP A 12 -15.13 -19.34 22.62
C ASP A 12 -15.40 -18.27 21.54
N HIS A 13 -16.64 -17.78 21.45
CA HIS A 13 -17.00 -16.70 20.53
C HIS A 13 -16.27 -15.39 20.85
N ASN A 14 -16.16 -15.01 22.13
CA ASN A 14 -15.44 -13.81 22.52
C ASN A 14 -13.93 -13.92 22.24
N GLU A 15 -13.35 -15.11 22.42
CA GLU A 15 -11.94 -15.37 22.09
C GLU A 15 -11.69 -15.27 20.58
N GLU A 16 -12.58 -15.83 19.76
CA GLU A 16 -12.50 -15.73 18.31
C GLU A 16 -12.68 -14.29 17.82
N GLN A 17 -13.64 -13.54 18.39
CA GLN A 17 -13.80 -12.10 18.13
C GLN A 17 -12.58 -11.28 18.55
N ALA A 18 -11.93 -11.63 19.66
CA ALA A 18 -10.70 -10.98 20.10
C ALA A 18 -9.53 -11.28 19.15
N HIS A 19 -9.42 -12.52 18.65
CA HIS A 19 -8.42 -12.91 17.66
C HIS A 19 -8.62 -12.17 16.33
N LEU A 20 -9.86 -12.10 15.85
CA LEU A 20 -10.19 -11.36 14.61
C LEU A 20 -9.86 -9.87 14.73
N ARG A 21 -9.96 -9.26 15.92
CA ARG A 21 -9.54 -7.86 16.15
C ARG A 21 -8.02 -7.66 16.11
N GLN A 22 -7.22 -8.73 16.26
CA GLN A 22 -5.77 -8.66 16.23
C GLN A 22 -5.19 -8.87 14.82
N THR A 23 -6.00 -9.35 13.88
CA THR A 23 -5.60 -9.66 12.51
C THR A 23 -6.39 -8.82 11.51
N LEU A 24 -5.74 -8.31 10.46
CA LEU A 24 -6.44 -7.72 9.33
C LEU A 24 -7.14 -8.80 8.51
N SER A 25 -8.32 -8.50 7.98
CA SER A 25 -8.99 -9.40 7.05
C SER A 25 -8.23 -9.47 5.72
N ALA A 26 -8.38 -10.59 5.00
CA ALA A 26 -7.75 -10.75 3.68
C ALA A 26 -8.23 -9.67 2.69
N ASP A 27 -9.50 -9.27 2.77
CA ASP A 27 -10.09 -8.24 1.92
C ASP A 27 -9.45 -6.87 2.19
N GLU A 28 -9.27 -6.48 3.46
CA GLU A 28 -8.59 -5.23 3.83
C GLU A 28 -7.13 -5.20 3.37
N VAL A 29 -6.43 -6.32 3.50
CA VAL A 29 -5.05 -6.47 3.01
C VAL A 29 -5.00 -6.35 1.48
N GLN A 30 -5.93 -7.01 0.78
CA GLN A 30 -6.00 -6.97 -0.68
C GLN A 30 -6.33 -5.57 -1.20
N GLU A 31 -7.27 -4.86 -0.59
CA GLU A 31 -7.62 -3.48 -0.95
C GLU A 31 -6.42 -2.55 -0.75
N THR A 32 -5.75 -2.68 0.39
CA THR A 32 -4.57 -1.89 0.72
C THR A 32 -3.44 -2.12 -0.29
N PHE A 33 -3.12 -3.37 -0.61
CA PHE A 33 -2.12 -3.67 -1.64
C PHE A 33 -2.53 -3.17 -3.01
N SER A 34 -3.78 -3.37 -3.42
CA SER A 34 -4.28 -2.91 -4.72
C SER A 34 -4.13 -1.40 -4.88
N LYS A 35 -4.44 -0.65 -3.82
CA LYS A 35 -4.30 0.82 -3.79
C LYS A 35 -2.85 1.27 -3.92
N TYR A 36 -1.95 0.74 -3.09
CA TYR A 36 -0.58 1.22 -3.03
C TYR A 36 0.30 0.67 -4.17
N LEU A 37 0.27 -0.65 -4.39
CA LEU A 37 1.05 -1.27 -5.45
C LEU A 37 0.51 -0.91 -6.84
N GLY A 38 -0.82 -0.80 -6.99
CA GLY A 38 -1.44 -0.31 -8.22
C GLY A 38 -1.03 1.13 -8.54
N GLY A 39 -0.99 2.00 -7.53
CA GLY A 39 -0.50 3.38 -7.68
C GLY A 39 0.97 3.45 -8.09
N ILE A 40 1.85 2.67 -7.45
CA ILE A 40 3.28 2.60 -7.81
C ILE A 40 3.44 2.08 -9.24
N ARG A 41 2.67 1.06 -9.63
CA ARG A 41 2.72 0.52 -10.99
C ARG A 41 2.32 1.57 -12.02
N ALA A 42 1.23 2.29 -11.80
CA ALA A 42 0.77 3.35 -12.68
C ALA A 42 1.81 4.47 -12.83
N LEU A 43 2.48 4.86 -11.73
CA LEU A 43 3.58 5.83 -11.77
C LEU A 43 4.75 5.33 -12.61
N LEU A 44 5.17 4.08 -12.42
CA LEU A 44 6.25 3.47 -13.20
C LEU A 44 5.93 3.39 -14.69
N ASP A 45 4.70 3.01 -15.04
CA ASP A 45 4.25 2.93 -16.43
C ASP A 45 4.21 4.32 -17.10
N ALA A 46 3.83 5.37 -16.36
CA ALA A 46 3.77 6.74 -16.87
C ALA A 46 5.11 7.50 -16.86
N MET A 47 6.08 7.04 -16.06
CA MET A 47 7.34 7.76 -15.82
C MET A 47 8.13 8.06 -17.11
N PRO A 48 8.34 7.12 -18.04
CA PRO A 48 9.14 7.38 -19.24
C PRO A 48 8.57 8.53 -20.08
N SER A 49 7.25 8.51 -20.33
CA SER A 49 6.57 9.55 -21.10
C SER A 49 6.64 10.92 -20.38
N SER A 50 6.43 10.93 -19.07
CA SER A 50 6.53 12.15 -18.24
C SER A 50 7.93 12.75 -18.25
N ILE A 51 8.98 11.93 -18.13
CA ILE A 51 10.36 12.40 -18.18
C ILE A 51 10.70 12.90 -19.58
N CYS A 52 10.41 12.14 -20.64
CA CYS A 52 10.73 12.55 -22.00
C CYS A 52 10.04 13.86 -22.42
N SER A 53 8.88 14.19 -21.85
CA SER A 53 8.21 15.47 -22.10
C SER A 53 8.89 16.68 -21.46
N ARG A 54 9.72 16.47 -20.43
CA ARG A 54 10.36 17.51 -19.63
C ARG A 54 11.88 17.56 -19.80
N ALA A 55 12.51 16.43 -20.12
CA ALA A 55 13.94 16.32 -20.27
C ALA A 55 14.39 16.98 -21.58
N ASN A 56 15.14 18.07 -21.49
CA ASN A 56 15.70 18.76 -22.64
C ASN A 56 17.09 18.20 -22.97
N PRO A 57 17.30 17.54 -24.12
CA PRO A 57 18.61 16.98 -24.48
C PRO A 57 19.69 18.04 -24.72
N SER A 58 19.32 19.29 -24.97
CA SER A 58 20.26 20.41 -25.11
C SER A 58 20.63 21.06 -23.77
N ASP A 59 19.96 20.68 -22.68
CA ASP A 59 20.24 21.13 -21.31
C ASP A 59 20.34 19.90 -20.38
N PRO A 60 21.54 19.34 -20.21
CA PRO A 60 21.77 18.16 -19.39
C PRO A 60 21.33 18.30 -17.93
N GLU A 61 21.42 19.51 -17.35
CA GLU A 61 21.01 19.75 -15.96
C GLU A 61 19.49 19.71 -15.83
N CYS A 62 18.76 20.31 -16.79
CA CYS A 62 17.30 20.19 -16.85
C CYS A 62 16.85 18.74 -17.01
N ALA A 63 17.52 17.97 -17.89
CA ALA A 63 17.23 16.55 -18.08
C ALA A 63 17.47 15.73 -16.80
N LYS A 64 18.60 15.97 -16.12
CA LYS A 64 18.92 15.33 -14.84
C LYS A 64 17.86 15.63 -13.79
N GLN A 65 17.47 16.90 -13.63
CA GLN A 65 16.43 17.29 -12.67
C GLN A 65 15.09 16.59 -12.96
N ALA A 66 14.67 16.53 -14.22
CA ALA A 66 13.42 15.85 -14.60
C ALA A 66 13.44 14.35 -14.26
N ILE A 67 14.58 13.70 -14.41
CA ILE A 67 14.79 12.29 -14.03
C ILE A 67 14.77 12.15 -12.50
N GLU A 68 15.52 12.97 -11.78
CA GLU A 68 15.57 12.95 -10.31
C GLU A 68 14.17 13.17 -9.70
N ASP A 69 13.40 14.12 -10.22
CA ASP A 69 12.02 14.36 -9.80
C ASP A 69 11.13 13.12 -10.01
N GLY A 70 11.24 12.46 -11.17
CA GLY A 70 10.46 11.25 -11.47
C GLY A 70 10.80 10.10 -10.53
N VAL A 71 12.09 9.89 -10.26
CA VAL A 71 12.57 8.86 -9.32
C VAL A 71 12.11 9.18 -7.89
N ASN A 72 12.22 10.44 -7.46
CA ASN A 72 11.79 10.87 -6.13
C ASN A 72 10.28 10.64 -5.92
N GLN A 73 9.44 10.86 -6.93
CA GLN A 73 8.00 10.57 -6.84
C GLN A 73 7.72 9.08 -6.58
N ILE A 74 8.48 8.17 -7.20
CA ILE A 74 8.36 6.72 -6.96
C ILE A 74 8.79 6.39 -5.53
N PHE A 75 9.93 6.93 -5.08
CA PHE A 75 10.39 6.69 -3.70
C PHE A 75 9.37 7.15 -2.66
N LEU A 76 8.75 8.32 -2.84
CA LEU A 76 7.70 8.80 -1.94
C LEU A 76 6.47 7.88 -1.94
N ALA A 77 6.09 7.36 -3.11
CA ALA A 77 4.98 6.40 -3.21
C ALA A 77 5.29 5.08 -2.49
N ILE A 78 6.53 4.58 -2.59
CA ILE A 78 7.00 3.38 -1.87
C ILE A 78 7.01 3.63 -0.36
N GLN A 79 7.58 4.74 0.11
CA GLN A 79 7.59 5.07 1.54
C GLN A 79 6.17 5.14 2.13
N LYS A 80 5.22 5.68 1.37
CA LYS A 80 3.81 5.70 1.78
C LYS A 80 3.21 4.28 1.86
N ALA A 81 3.60 3.39 0.95
CA ALA A 81 3.17 2.00 0.96
C ALA A 81 3.77 1.20 2.13
N GLU A 82 5.02 1.44 2.52
CA GLU A 82 5.66 0.80 3.68
C GLU A 82 4.99 1.16 5.01
N GLY A 83 4.30 2.30 5.07
CA GLY A 83 3.49 2.71 6.22
C GLY A 83 2.04 2.23 6.19
N ALA A 84 1.62 1.47 5.18
CA ALA A 84 0.19 1.18 4.93
C ALA A 84 -0.49 0.29 5.98
N PHE A 85 0.30 -0.49 6.73
CA PHE A 85 -0.18 -1.45 7.73
C PHE A 85 0.37 -1.15 9.13
N LYS A 86 0.91 0.05 9.34
CA LYS A 86 1.40 0.51 10.66
C LYS A 86 0.28 1.16 11.47
#